data_AF-A0A0U5B9I0-F1
#
_entry.id   AF-A0A0U5B9I0-F1
#
_cell.length_a   1.000
_cell.length_b   1.000
_cell.length_c   1.000
_cell.angle_alpha   90.00
_cell.angle_beta   90.00
_cell.angle_gamma   90.00
#
_symmetry.space_group_name_H-M   'P 1'
#
loop_
_entity.id
_entity.type
_entity.pdbx_description
1 polymer ?
#
loop_
_entity_poly.entity_id
_entity_poly.type
_entity_poly.pdbx_seq_one_letter_code
_entity_poly.pdbx_strand_id
1 'polypeptide(L)' 'MKTRLITFFLCTLAFIGIFYGTWRMIDKFNHETSPQAHHGLLDLSTWDFTKDGAVPLKGEWEFYPNQT' A
#
# COMPACT_ATOMS: atom_id res chain seq x y z
N MET A 1 -15.26 9.21 37.32
CA MET A 1 -14.15 9.68 36.44
C MET A 1 -13.34 8.53 35.84
N LYS A 2 -12.98 7.50 36.60
CA LYS A 2 -12.18 6.34 36.13
C LYS A 2 -12.86 5.52 35.02
N THR A 3 -14.17 5.30 35.09
CA THR A 3 -14.94 4.56 34.06
C THR A 3 -14.94 5.27 32.70
N ARG A 4 -15.11 6.61 32.69
CA ARG A 4 -15.00 7.42 31.47
C ARG A 4 -13.60 7.34 30.86
N LEU A 5 -12.56 7.39 31.69
CA LEU A 5 -11.18 7.24 31.24
C LEU A 5 -10.94 5.86 30.59
N ILE A 6 -11.41 4.78 31.21
CA ILE A 6 -11.30 3.42 30.68
C ILE A 6 -12.02 3.28 29.34
N THR A 7 -13.23 3.86 29.22
CA THR A 7 -13.97 3.86 27.94
C THR A 7 -13.19 4.57 26.84
N PHE A 8 -12.56 5.72 27.12
CA PHE A 8 -11.73 6.42 26.14
C PHE A 8 -10.55 5.55 25.67
N PHE A 9 -9.83 4.91 26.59
CA PHE A 9 -8.71 4.03 26.23
C PHE A 9 -9.14 2.81 25.40
N LEU A 10 -10.30 2.22 25.70
CA LEU A 10 -10.84 1.11 24.90
C LEU A 10 -11.22 1.56 23.49
N CYS A 11 -11.86 2.73 23.35
CA CYS A 11 -12.21 3.28 22.05
C CYS A 11 -10.97 3.62 21.20
N THR A 12 -9.92 4.18 21.82
CA THR A 12 -8.69 4.50 21.09
C THR A 12 -7.96 3.24 20.64
N LEU A 13 -7.86 2.22 21.49
CA LEU A 13 -7.30 0.91 21.10
C LEU A 13 -8.08 0.24 19.97
N ALA A 14 -9.41 0.27 20.03
CA ALA A 14 -10.26 -0.25 18.96
C ALA A 14 -10.05 0.50 17.64
N PHE A 15 -9.98 1.83 17.69
CA PHE A 15 -9.72 2.67 16.52
C PHE A 15 -8.36 2.38 15.90
N ILE A 16 -7.32 2.27 16.73
CA ILE A 16 -5.97 1.89 16.30
C ILE A 16 -5.99 0.51 15.62
N GLY A 17 -6.67 -0.47 16.22
CA GLY A 17 -6.82 -1.81 15.64
C GLY A 17 -7.49 -1.79 14.26
N ILE A 18 -8.58 -1.03 14.10
CA ILE A 18 -9.27 -0.86 12.81
C ILE A 18 -8.37 -0.16 11.80
N PHE A 19 -7.66 0.89 12.21
CA PHE A 19 -6.73 1.62 11.35
C PHE A 19 -5.60 0.71 10.82
N TYR A 20 -4.95 -0.05 11.71
CA TYR A 20 -3.92 -1.01 11.29
C TYR A 20 -4.49 -2.16 10.44
N GLY A 21 -5.70 -2.63 10.74
CA GLY A 21 -6.35 -3.70 9.96
C GLY A 21 -6.69 -3.28 8.53
N THR A 22 -7.26 -2.08 8.37
CA THR A 22 -7.58 -1.52 7.05
C THR A 22 -6.31 -1.17 6.25
N TRP A 23 -5.26 -0.66 6.91
CA TRP A 23 -3.97 -0.43 6.29
C TRP A 23 -3.36 -1.72 5.72
N ARG A 24 -3.38 -2.83 6.49
CA ARG A 24 -2.87 -4.12 6.03
C ARG A 24 -3.62 -4.69 4.83
N MET A 25 -4.92 -4.43 4.71
CA MET A 25 -5.72 -4.89 3.57
C MET A 25 -5.30 -4.20 2.26
N ILE A 26 -5.03 -2.90 2.33
CA ILE A 26 -4.57 -2.09 1.19
C ILE A 26 -3.18 -2.54 0.74
N ASP A 27 -2.25 -2.77 1.68
CA ASP A 27 -0.90 -3.26 1.34
C ASP A 27 -0.95 -4.62 0.65
N LYS A 28 -1.78 -5.55 1.13
CA LYS A 28 -1.87 -6.89 0.54
C LYS A 28 -2.34 -6.84 -0.91
N PHE A 29 -3.34 -6.00 -1.23
CA PHE A 29 -3.83 -5.82 -2.60
C PHE A 29 -2.75 -5.26 -3.54
N ASN A 30 -1.87 -4.40 -3.02
CA ASN A 30 -0.84 -3.76 -3.83
C ASN A 30 0.46 -4.57 -3.94
N HIS A 31 0.70 -5.57 -3.08
CA HIS A 31 2.00 -6.24 -2.99
C HIS A 31 2.08 -7.60 -3.68
N GLU A 32 1.02 -8.40 -3.68
CA GLU A 32 1.10 -9.78 -4.20
C GLU A 32 0.88 -9.89 -5.72
N THR A 33 0.20 -8.93 -6.35
CA THR A 33 -0.17 -8.98 -7.78
C THR A 33 0.42 -7.85 -8.62
N SER A 34 1.04 -6.84 -7.99
CA SER A 34 1.62 -5.72 -8.73
C SER A 34 2.91 -6.17 -9.42
N PRO A 35 3.06 -5.91 -10.73
CA PRO A 35 4.32 -6.11 -11.42
C PRO A 35 5.40 -5.22 -10.80
N GLN A 36 6.64 -5.70 -10.82
CA GLN A 36 7.81 -4.97 -10.35
C GLN A 36 8.85 -4.89 -11.47
N ALA A 37 9.48 -3.73 -11.59
CA ALA A 37 10.57 -3.53 -12.52
C ALA A 37 11.80 -4.32 -12.04
N HIS A 38 12.32 -5.17 -12.91
CA HIS A 38 13.55 -5.93 -12.71
C HIS A 38 14.54 -5.61 -13.81
N HIS A 39 15.75 -5.18 -13.45
CA HIS A 39 16.78 -4.77 -14.41
C HIS A 39 16.27 -3.70 -15.41
N GLY A 40 15.47 -2.75 -14.92
CA GLY A 40 14.89 -1.66 -15.72
C GLY A 40 13.73 -2.07 -16.63
N LEU A 41 13.27 -3.33 -16.58
CA LEU A 41 12.11 -3.80 -17.35
C LEU A 41 10.93 -4.07 -16.43
N LEU A 42 9.80 -3.44 -16.72
CA LEU A 42 8.51 -3.70 -16.06
C LEU A 42 7.62 -4.50 -17.02
N ASP A 43 7.46 -5.80 -16.75
CA ASP A 43 6.60 -6.66 -17.56
C ASP A 43 5.12 -6.46 -17.19
N LEU A 44 4.33 -6.03 -18.17
CA LEU A 44 2.90 -5.79 -18.06
C LEU A 44 2.08 -6.73 -18.96
N SER A 45 2.68 -7.79 -19.49
CA SER A 45 2.03 -8.72 -20.43
C SER A 45 0.77 -9.38 -19.87
N THR A 46 0.70 -9.54 -18.54
CA THR A 46 -0.45 -10.10 -17.83
C THR A 46 -1.34 -9.04 -17.16
N TRP A 47 -1.05 -7.74 -17.32
CA TRP A 47 -1.78 -6.67 -16.65
C TRP A 47 -3.09 -6.33 -17.37
N ASP A 48 -4.22 -6.32 -16.66
CA ASP A 48 -5.50 -5.90 -17.21
C ASP A 48 -5.82 -4.46 -16.74
N PHE A 49 -5.56 -3.47 -17.58
CA PHE A 49 -5.81 -2.06 -17.27
C PHE A 49 -7.28 -1.73 -16.94
N THR A 50 -8.23 -2.56 -17.37
CA THR A 50 -9.65 -2.35 -17.08
C THR A 50 -10.02 -2.87 -15.69
N LYS A 51 -9.42 -3.99 -15.26
CA LYS A 51 -9.69 -4.60 -13.95
C LYS A 51 -8.76 -4.10 -12.85
N ASP A 52 -7.47 -4.01 -13.15
CA ASP A 52 -6.41 -3.72 -12.19
C ASP A 52 -6.07 -2.22 -12.13
N GLY A 53 -6.49 -1.46 -13.15
CA GLY A 53 -6.39 0.00 -13.19
C GLY A 53 -4.96 0.49 -13.44
N ALA A 54 -4.58 1.55 -12.71
CA ALA A 54 -3.29 2.21 -12.87
C ALA A 54 -2.14 1.30 -12.40
N VAL A 55 -1.12 1.18 -13.24
CA VAL A 55 0.06 0.36 -12.96
C VAL A 55 0.94 1.05 -11.90
N PRO A 56 1.22 0.39 -10.77
CA PRO A 56 2.20 0.89 -9.82
C PRO A 56 3.61 0.77 -10.40
N LEU A 57 4.41 1.85 -10.34
CA LEU A 57 5.80 1.86 -10.81
C LEU A 57 6.75 1.32 -9.73
N LYS A 58 6.51 0.10 -9.25
CA LYS A 58 7.33 -0.55 -8.23
C LYS A 58 8.59 -1.16 -8.85
N GLY A 59 9.64 -1.30 -8.04
CA GLY A 59 10.90 -1.92 -8.44
C GLY A 59 12.01 -0.90 -8.69
N GLU A 60 12.97 -1.29 -9.50
CA GLU A 60 14.18 -0.52 -9.77
C GLU A 60 13.97 0.52 -10.87
N TRP A 61 14.48 1.74 -10.64
CA TRP A 61 14.47 2.82 -11.61
C TRP A 61 15.83 3.50 -11.65
N GLU A 62 16.32 3.78 -12.85
CA GLU A 62 17.51 4.59 -13.01
C GLU A 62 17.16 6.08 -12.93
N PHE A 63 17.91 6.83 -12.12
CA PHE A 63 17.67 8.23 -11.86
C PHE A 63 18.73 9.09 -12.56
N TYR A 64 18.30 10.06 -13.37
CA TYR A 64 19.16 10.92 -14.18
C TYR A 64 19.07 12.39 -13.75
N PRO A 65 19.74 12.81 -12.66
CA PRO A 65 19.57 14.14 -12.07
C PRO A 65 20.09 15.31 -12.92
N ASN A 66 20.97 15.06 -13.89
CA ASN A 66 21.70 16.09 -14.64
C ASN A 66 21.35 16.11 -16.14
N GLN A 67 20.22 15.50 -16.51
CA GLN A 67 19.70 15.51 -17.89
C GLN A 67 18.41 16.33 -17.90
N THR A 68 18.56 17.66 -17.93
CA THR A 68 17.47 18.64 -18.07
C THR A 68 17.53 19.32 -19.43
#